data_AF-A0A8R2NWY5-F1
#
_entry.id   AF-A0A8R2NWY5-F1
#
_cell.length_a   1.000
_cell.length_b   1.000
_cell.length_c   1.000
_cell.angle_alpha   90.00
_cell.angle_beta   90.00
_cell.angle_gamma   90.00
#
_symmetry.space_group_name_H-M   'P 1'
#
loop_
_entity.id
_entity.type
_entity.pdbx_description
1 polymer ?
#
loop_
_entity_poly.entity_id
_entity_poly.type
_entity_poly.pdbx_seq_one_letter_code
_entity_poly.pdbx_strand_id
1 'polypeptide(L)'
;MKDDTFSGCIPLKHVFGFCEDYKRILVNCSQQLILNRSMSDTSALHYTSVVGGDVATESVKTMIAKVKVVLTRVLWKVPVVKVDDRERLRLMKIIDSKKMINCAFRNWELCEYPNLPQTSKHSWMVKTCSQVEKPRCLIIAFLTNTPGSVSDGYSGDYDACSLTNVKAYINSVEYPYEDFNESFDKNLFTMFYQNYIDFQKHYYERDNSQPCLSREKYKELGPFICIDCYCVIMNMGGAKDHPTKSYDSDLHI
;
A
#
# COMPACT_ATOMS: atom_id res chain seq x y z
N MET A 1 -18.97 22.67 4.95
CA MET A 1 -19.03 22.68 3.47
C MET A 1 -19.98 23.78 3.06
N LYS A 2 -19.70 24.50 1.97
CA LYS A 2 -20.63 25.47 1.40
C LYS A 2 -21.40 24.73 0.31
N ASP A 3 -22.72 24.76 0.37
CA ASP A 3 -23.62 24.13 -0.62
C ASP A 3 -23.45 22.61 -0.78
N ASP A 4 -23.03 21.89 0.28
CA ASP A 4 -22.82 20.42 0.28
C ASP A 4 -21.87 19.89 -0.82
N THR A 5 -21.05 20.77 -1.40
CA THR A 5 -20.06 20.40 -2.41
C THR A 5 -18.65 20.38 -1.81
N PHE A 6 -17.80 19.53 -2.39
CA PHE A 6 -16.38 19.49 -2.07
C PHE A 6 -15.55 19.25 -3.34
N SER A 7 -14.26 19.58 -3.25
CA SER A 7 -13.26 19.22 -4.25
C SER A 7 -11.99 18.75 -3.55
N GLY A 8 -11.40 17.67 -4.05
CA GLY A 8 -10.12 17.15 -3.57
C GLY A 8 -9.10 17.07 -4.70
N CYS A 9 -7.82 17.08 -4.34
CA CYS A 9 -6.71 16.84 -5.26
C CYS A 9 -5.76 15.83 -4.62
N ILE A 10 -5.52 14.71 -5.29
CA ILE A 10 -4.59 13.67 -4.85
C ILE A 10 -3.42 13.64 -5.83
N PRO A 11 -2.18 13.86 -5.38
CA PRO A 11 -1.01 13.71 -6.24
C PRO A 11 -0.94 12.29 -6.82
N LEU A 12 -0.77 12.18 -8.15
CA LEU A 12 -0.75 10.90 -8.86
C LEU A 12 0.31 9.92 -8.35
N LYS A 13 1.43 10.43 -7.81
CA LYS A 13 2.49 9.61 -7.19
C LYS A 13 2.01 8.75 -6.01
N HIS A 14 0.92 9.12 -5.36
CA HIS A 14 0.34 8.35 -4.24
C HIS A 14 -0.63 7.26 -4.72
N VAL A 15 -1.01 7.27 -6.00
CA VAL A 15 -1.97 6.34 -6.59
C VAL A 15 -1.28 5.39 -7.56
N PHE A 16 -0.30 5.89 -8.32
CA PHE A 16 0.43 5.15 -9.33
C PHE A 16 1.92 5.23 -9.06
N GLY A 17 2.56 4.09 -8.78
CA GLY A 17 4.01 4.07 -8.57
C GLY A 17 4.81 4.45 -9.82
N PHE A 18 4.27 4.25 -11.03
CA PHE A 18 4.83 4.82 -12.26
C PHE A 18 5.01 6.35 -12.18
N CYS A 19 4.03 7.07 -11.61
CA CYS A 19 4.10 8.53 -11.46
C CYS A 19 5.10 8.98 -10.38
N GLU A 20 5.55 8.06 -9.51
CA GLU A 20 6.58 8.32 -8.51
C GLU A 20 7.99 8.06 -9.08
N ASP A 21 8.17 6.96 -9.79
CA ASP A 21 9.49 6.46 -10.23
C ASP A 21 9.91 6.95 -11.61
N TYR A 22 8.98 7.01 -12.54
CA TYR A 22 9.31 7.32 -13.93
C TYR A 22 9.37 8.83 -14.17
N LYS A 23 10.59 9.37 -14.14
CA LYS A 23 10.86 10.81 -14.32
C LYS A 23 11.19 11.23 -15.75
N ARG A 24 10.93 10.37 -16.74
CA ARG A 24 11.21 10.65 -18.16
C ARG A 24 9.95 11.03 -18.92
N ILE A 25 10.15 11.63 -20.09
CA ILE A 25 9.06 12.06 -20.97
C ILE A 25 8.47 10.83 -21.68
N LEU A 26 7.15 10.68 -21.61
CA LEU A 26 6.40 9.77 -22.47
C LEU A 26 5.99 10.51 -23.74
N VAL A 27 6.28 9.94 -24.91
CA VAL A 27 5.87 10.51 -26.21
C VAL A 27 4.92 9.56 -26.91
N ASN A 28 3.81 10.08 -27.44
CA ASN A 28 2.79 9.32 -28.16
C ASN A 28 2.23 8.12 -27.39
N CYS A 29 2.22 8.18 -26.05
CA CYS A 29 1.63 7.14 -25.22
C CYS A 29 0.11 7.40 -25.11
N SER A 30 -0.70 6.44 -25.54
CA SER A 30 -2.13 6.43 -25.22
C SER A 30 -2.28 6.08 -23.74
N GLN A 31 -2.99 6.91 -22.99
CA GLN A 31 -3.18 6.70 -21.56
C GLN A 31 -4.67 6.52 -21.28
N GLN A 32 -5.02 5.46 -20.56
CA GLN A 32 -6.39 5.17 -20.14
C GLN A 32 -6.41 4.98 -18.63
N LEU A 33 -7.42 5.58 -17.98
CA LEU A 33 -7.70 5.38 -16.57
C LEU A 33 -9.05 4.70 -16.42
N ILE A 34 -9.08 3.53 -15.78
CA ILE A 34 -10.29 2.79 -15.46
C ILE A 34 -10.47 2.87 -13.95
N LEU A 35 -11.64 3.35 -13.52
CA LEU A 35 -12.00 3.44 -12.11
C LEU A 35 -13.18 2.51 -11.83
N ASN A 36 -12.96 1.54 -10.95
CA ASN A 36 -14.01 0.67 -10.45
C ASN A 36 -14.50 1.23 -9.12
N ARG A 37 -15.77 1.59 -9.05
CA ARG A 37 -16.40 2.13 -7.83
C ARG A 37 -17.33 1.07 -7.24
N SER A 38 -17.29 0.91 -5.92
CA SER A 38 -18.28 0.12 -5.19
C SER A 38 -19.70 0.69 -5.38
N MET A 39 -20.70 -0.17 -5.27
CA MET A 39 -22.10 0.24 -5.31
C MET A 39 -22.56 0.94 -4.03
N SER A 40 -21.78 0.82 -2.94
CA SER A 40 -22.05 1.45 -1.65
C SER A 40 -21.07 2.58 -1.36
N ASP A 41 -21.59 3.66 -0.77
CA ASP A 41 -20.81 4.81 -0.29
C ASP A 41 -20.50 4.73 1.20
N THR A 42 -20.96 3.70 1.90
CA THR A 42 -20.81 3.56 3.35
C THR A 42 -19.35 3.62 3.78
N SER A 43 -18.46 3.00 3.00
CA SER A 43 -17.02 3.04 3.29
C SER A 43 -16.40 4.41 3.11
N ALA A 44 -16.96 5.29 2.27
CA ALA A 44 -16.39 6.62 2.00
C ALA A 44 -16.84 7.70 3.00
N LEU A 45 -17.70 7.35 3.95
CA LEU A 45 -18.33 8.31 4.87
C LEU A 45 -17.82 8.08 6.29
N HIS A 46 -17.37 9.15 6.93
CA HIS A 46 -17.00 9.14 8.34
C HIS A 46 -17.99 9.97 9.15
N TYR A 47 -18.56 9.37 10.19
CA TYR A 47 -19.50 10.02 11.09
C TYR A 47 -18.80 10.39 12.40
N THR A 48 -18.75 11.68 12.70
CA THR A 48 -18.38 12.13 14.04
C THR A 48 -19.67 12.28 14.84
N SER A 49 -19.79 11.56 15.96
CA SER A 49 -20.95 11.71 16.84
C SER A 49 -21.03 13.16 17.34
N VAL A 50 -22.15 13.83 17.05
CA VAL A 50 -22.47 15.13 17.62
C VAL A 50 -23.60 14.92 18.61
N VAL A 51 -23.30 15.18 19.89
CA VAL A 51 -24.20 15.28 21.05
C VAL A 51 -24.89 13.97 21.47
N GLY A 52 -24.21 13.21 22.34
CA GLY A 52 -24.84 12.38 23.38
C GLY A 52 -25.62 11.13 22.95
N GLY A 53 -25.55 10.73 21.68
CA GLY A 53 -26.22 9.53 21.16
C GLY A 53 -25.24 8.49 20.63
N ASP A 54 -25.53 7.23 20.94
CA ASP A 54 -24.80 6.07 20.45
C ASP A 54 -25.06 5.87 18.94
N VAL A 55 -24.01 5.67 18.14
CA VAL A 55 -24.06 5.55 16.66
C VAL A 55 -24.91 4.34 16.21
N ALA A 56 -25.13 3.39 17.12
CA ALA A 56 -25.91 2.18 16.91
C ALA A 56 -27.45 2.38 16.86
N THR A 57 -27.96 3.59 17.14
CA THR A 57 -29.41 3.84 17.15
C THR A 57 -30.01 3.75 15.73
N GLU A 58 -31.11 3.02 15.55
CA GLU A 58 -31.77 2.81 14.22
C GLU A 58 -32.10 4.12 13.47
N SER A 59 -32.36 5.21 14.20
CA SER A 59 -32.57 6.54 13.62
C SER A 59 -31.32 7.08 12.91
N VAL A 60 -30.13 6.83 13.44
CA VAL A 60 -28.85 7.27 12.86
C VAL A 60 -28.52 6.46 11.62
N LYS A 61 -28.70 5.12 11.64
CA LYS A 61 -28.54 4.26 10.45
C LYS A 61 -29.45 4.68 9.30
N THR A 62 -30.69 5.07 9.61
CA THR A 62 -31.65 5.56 8.61
C THR A 62 -31.25 6.91 8.00
N MET A 63 -30.60 7.79 8.78
CA MET A 63 -30.02 9.03 8.24
C MET A 63 -28.79 8.75 7.37
N ILE A 64 -27.94 7.82 7.80
CA ILE A 64 -26.72 7.42 7.09
C ILE A 64 -27.03 6.84 5.72
N ALA A 65 -28.03 5.97 5.62
CA ALA A 65 -28.48 5.40 4.33
C ALA A 65 -28.96 6.46 3.32
N LYS A 66 -29.26 7.69 3.77
CA LYS A 66 -29.67 8.80 2.89
C LYS A 66 -28.48 9.62 2.38
N VAL A 67 -27.31 9.54 3.01
CA VAL A 67 -26.12 10.26 2.55
C VAL A 67 -25.54 9.51 1.35
N LYS A 68 -25.39 10.21 0.23
CA LYS A 68 -24.82 9.66 -1.01
C LYS A 68 -23.72 10.58 -1.52
N VAL A 69 -22.61 9.99 -1.92
CA VAL A 69 -21.51 10.73 -2.56
C VAL A 69 -21.75 10.69 -4.06
N VAL A 70 -21.90 11.86 -4.69
CA VAL A 70 -22.07 11.93 -6.15
C VAL A 70 -20.80 12.51 -6.76
N LEU A 71 -20.06 11.69 -7.50
CA LEU A 71 -18.90 12.13 -8.26
C LEU A 71 -19.38 12.87 -9.51
N THR A 72 -19.34 14.20 -9.46
CA THR A 72 -19.74 15.06 -10.59
C THR A 72 -18.67 15.16 -11.66
N ARG A 73 -17.39 15.18 -11.24
CA ARG A 73 -16.26 15.35 -12.15
C ARG A 73 -15.00 14.70 -11.58
N VAL A 74 -14.40 13.80 -12.36
CA VAL A 74 -13.11 13.19 -12.07
C VAL A 74 -12.14 13.60 -13.18
N LEU A 75 -11.01 14.19 -12.80
CA LEU A 75 -9.98 14.65 -13.73
C LEU A 75 -8.62 14.21 -13.23
N TRP A 76 -7.84 13.59 -14.10
CA TRP A 76 -6.39 13.52 -13.93
C TRP A 76 -5.71 14.68 -14.66
N LYS A 77 -4.62 15.17 -14.11
CA LYS A 77 -3.81 16.23 -14.72
C LYS A 77 -2.39 15.74 -14.83
N VAL A 78 -1.94 15.49 -16.06
CA VAL A 78 -0.56 15.13 -16.37
C VAL A 78 0.10 16.34 -17.02
N PRO A 79 1.28 16.79 -16.53
CA PRO A 79 2.00 17.90 -17.15
C PRO A 79 2.37 17.58 -18.61
N VAL A 80 2.07 18.52 -19.51
CA VAL A 80 2.47 18.43 -20.93
C VAL A 80 3.73 19.25 -21.14
N VAL A 81 4.78 18.60 -21.62
CA VAL A 81 6.05 19.27 -21.97
C VAL A 81 6.00 19.64 -23.45
N LYS A 82 6.11 20.94 -23.73
CA LYS A 82 6.31 21.46 -25.09
C LYS A 82 7.79 21.73 -25.29
N VAL A 83 8.35 21.20 -26.36
CA VAL A 83 9.74 21.39 -26.75
C VAL A 83 9.82 22.27 -28.00
N ASP A 84 10.94 22.94 -28.20
CA ASP A 84 11.21 23.68 -29.43
C ASP A 84 11.39 22.72 -30.63
N ASP A 85 11.40 23.25 -31.85
CA ASP A 85 11.47 22.42 -33.05
C ASP A 85 12.78 21.63 -33.14
N ARG A 86 13.88 22.17 -32.60
CA ARG A 86 15.19 21.50 -32.59
C ARG A 86 15.18 20.26 -31.71
N GLU A 87 14.71 20.36 -30.46
CA GLU A 87 14.63 19.21 -29.56
C GLU A 87 13.52 18.25 -30.00
N ARG A 88 12.42 18.76 -30.57
CA ARG A 88 11.37 17.92 -31.16
C ARG A 88 11.92 17.01 -32.25
N LEU A 89 12.74 17.53 -33.17
CA LEU A 89 13.37 16.74 -34.23
C LEU A 89 14.28 15.64 -33.65
N ARG A 90 14.98 15.90 -32.54
CA ARG A 90 15.81 14.89 -31.87
C ARG A 90 14.96 13.79 -31.23
N LEU A 91 13.87 14.15 -30.55
CA LEU A 91 12.94 13.19 -29.97
C LEU A 91 12.30 12.31 -31.05
N MET A 92 11.91 12.88 -32.19
CA MET A 92 11.36 12.11 -33.31
C MET A 92 12.35 11.07 -33.83
N LYS A 93 13.64 11.41 -33.96
CA LYS A 93 14.68 10.42 -34.35
C LYS A 93 14.79 9.25 -33.35
N ILE A 94 14.62 9.50 -32.05
CA ILE A 94 14.62 8.45 -31.04
C ILE A 94 13.39 7.55 -31.19
N ILE A 95 12.21 8.13 -31.46
CA ILE A 95 10.98 7.38 -31.69
C ILE A 95 11.10 6.53 -32.96
N ASP A 96 11.64 7.11 -34.04
CA ASP A 96 11.85 6.43 -35.32
C ASP A 96 12.83 5.27 -35.20
N SER A 97 13.80 5.35 -34.28
CA SER A 97 14.71 4.25 -33.99
C SER A 97 14.02 3.01 -33.41
N LYS A 98 12.75 3.14 -32.96
CA LYS A 98 11.94 2.09 -32.32
C LYS A 98 12.64 1.35 -31.18
N LYS A 99 13.63 2.00 -30.55
CA LYS A 99 14.36 1.43 -29.44
C LYS A 99 13.43 1.28 -28.24
N MET A 100 13.34 0.07 -27.71
CA MET A 100 12.60 -0.17 -26.47
C MET A 100 13.26 0.61 -25.32
N ILE A 101 12.44 1.34 -24.56
CA ILE A 101 12.87 2.07 -23.37
C ILE A 101 12.40 1.26 -22.17
N ASN A 102 13.33 0.86 -21.30
CA ASN A 102 12.95 0.23 -20.05
C ASN A 102 12.23 1.23 -19.15
N CYS A 103 11.06 0.84 -18.66
CA CYS A 103 10.22 1.61 -17.77
C CYS A 103 10.07 0.83 -16.46
N ALA A 104 11.08 0.91 -15.61
CA ALA A 104 11.02 0.34 -14.27
C ALA A 104 10.26 1.28 -13.33
N PHE A 105 9.29 0.73 -12.60
CA PHE A 105 8.55 1.42 -11.56
C PHE A 105 8.12 0.40 -10.49
N ARG A 106 7.89 0.89 -9.27
CA ARG A 106 7.33 0.12 -8.17
C ARG A 106 5.82 0.05 -8.33
N ASN A 107 5.26 -1.13 -8.14
CA ASN A 107 3.82 -1.34 -8.14
C ASN A 107 3.35 -1.74 -6.74
N TRP A 108 2.10 -1.43 -6.43
CA TRP A 108 1.46 -1.74 -5.16
C TRP A 108 0.33 -2.71 -5.44
N GLU A 109 0.37 -3.86 -4.78
CA GLU A 109 -0.67 -4.87 -4.88
C GLU A 109 -1.32 -5.02 -3.51
N LEU A 110 -2.64 -4.83 -3.46
CA LEU A 110 -3.42 -5.05 -2.25
C LEU A 110 -4.00 -6.46 -2.30
N CYS A 111 -3.70 -7.24 -1.29
CA CYS A 111 -4.31 -8.55 -1.08
C CYS A 111 -5.12 -8.50 0.22
N GLU A 112 -6.36 -8.96 0.18
CA GLU A 112 -7.26 -8.99 1.33
C GLU A 112 -7.60 -10.43 1.71
N TYR A 113 -7.43 -10.76 2.98
CA TYR A 113 -7.91 -12.01 3.56
C TYR A 113 -9.13 -11.71 4.43
N PRO A 114 -10.34 -12.15 4.04
CA PRO A 114 -11.59 -11.58 4.55
C PRO A 114 -11.87 -11.88 6.03
N ASN A 115 -11.45 -13.04 6.54
CA ASN A 115 -11.69 -13.43 7.93
C ASN A 115 -10.49 -14.21 8.46
N LEU A 116 -9.79 -13.65 9.44
CA LEU A 116 -8.72 -14.35 10.12
C LEU A 116 -9.33 -15.39 11.09
N PRO A 117 -8.93 -16.68 11.02
CA PRO A 117 -9.41 -17.67 11.98
C PRO A 117 -8.87 -17.39 13.39
N GLN A 118 -9.64 -17.78 14.42
CA GLN A 118 -9.22 -17.67 15.82
C GLN A 118 -8.21 -18.77 16.18
N THR A 119 -7.01 -18.67 15.62
CA THR A 119 -5.89 -19.59 15.87
C THR A 119 -4.65 -18.81 16.29
N SER A 120 -3.74 -19.48 16.98
CA SER A 120 -2.45 -18.89 17.40
C SER A 120 -1.39 -18.88 16.30
N LYS A 121 -1.67 -19.57 15.18
CA LYS A 121 -0.82 -19.64 13.98
C LYS A 121 -1.72 -19.71 12.76
N HIS A 122 -1.32 -19.04 11.70
CA HIS A 122 -2.02 -19.03 10.43
C HIS A 122 -1.02 -18.97 9.27
N SER A 123 -1.38 -19.55 8.14
CA SER A 123 -0.60 -19.44 6.91
C SER A 123 -1.54 -19.07 5.78
N TRP A 124 -1.16 -18.03 5.05
CA TRP A 124 -1.92 -17.48 3.94
C TRP A 124 -1.04 -17.46 2.69
N MET A 125 -1.44 -18.26 1.70
CA MET A 125 -0.84 -18.23 0.37
C MET A 125 -1.34 -17.01 -0.39
N VAL A 126 -0.42 -16.10 -0.73
CA VAL A 126 -0.71 -14.89 -1.50
C VAL A 126 -0.21 -15.12 -2.92
N LYS A 127 -1.12 -15.12 -3.89
CA LYS A 127 -0.74 -15.18 -5.31
C LYS A 127 -0.32 -13.79 -5.77
N THR A 128 0.93 -13.65 -6.18
CA THR A 128 1.45 -12.41 -6.79
C THR A 128 1.37 -12.49 -8.31
N CYS A 129 1.14 -11.35 -8.98
CA CYS A 129 0.66 -11.33 -10.36
C CYS A 129 1.71 -11.61 -11.46
N SER A 130 3.03 -11.62 -11.21
CA SER A 130 3.99 -11.80 -12.32
C SER A 130 5.31 -12.49 -11.99
N GLN A 131 5.87 -13.20 -12.98
CA GLN A 131 7.20 -13.80 -12.92
C GLN A 131 8.35 -12.77 -13.07
N VAL A 132 8.01 -11.51 -13.37
CA VAL A 132 8.97 -10.44 -13.67
C VAL A 132 9.18 -9.52 -12.48
N GLU A 133 8.16 -9.37 -11.63
CA GLU A 133 8.22 -8.52 -10.44
C GLU A 133 8.81 -9.29 -9.26
N LYS A 134 9.63 -8.60 -8.47
CA LYS A 134 10.15 -9.11 -7.19
C LYS A 134 9.53 -8.28 -6.06
N PRO A 135 8.84 -8.90 -5.09
CA PRO A 135 8.39 -8.19 -3.89
C PRO A 135 9.59 -7.56 -3.18
N ARG A 136 9.53 -6.24 -2.95
CA ARG A 136 10.59 -5.52 -2.21
C ARG A 136 10.25 -5.38 -0.73
N CYS A 137 8.99 -5.09 -0.43
CA CYS A 137 8.51 -4.91 0.93
C CYS A 137 7.11 -5.50 1.06
N LEU A 138 6.79 -5.99 2.25
CA LEU A 138 5.44 -6.37 2.65
C LEU A 138 4.99 -5.46 3.78
N ILE A 139 3.75 -5.01 3.71
CA ILE A 139 3.08 -4.29 4.80
C ILE A 139 1.87 -5.12 5.18
N ILE A 140 1.84 -5.59 6.42
CA ILE A 140 0.80 -6.45 6.95
C ILE A 140 0.04 -5.67 8.01
N ALA A 141 -1.28 -5.67 7.93
CA ALA A 141 -2.15 -4.99 8.89
C ALA A 141 -3.36 -5.85 9.17
N PHE A 142 -3.79 -5.91 10.43
CA PHE A 142 -5.03 -6.53 10.84
C PHE A 142 -6.05 -5.44 11.13
N LEU A 143 -7.30 -5.71 10.78
CA LEU A 143 -8.41 -4.79 10.97
C LEU A 143 -9.45 -5.44 11.89
N THR A 144 -9.93 -4.72 12.90
CA THR A 144 -10.99 -5.19 13.80
C THR A 144 -12.36 -5.16 13.12
N ASN A 145 -12.57 -4.22 12.20
CA ASN A 145 -13.80 -4.06 11.43
C ASN A 145 -13.54 -4.08 9.92
N THR A 146 -14.52 -4.59 9.17
CA THR A 146 -14.48 -4.59 7.71
C THR A 146 -14.74 -3.17 7.19
N PRO A 147 -13.94 -2.63 6.26
CA PRO A 147 -14.18 -1.32 5.67
C PRO A 147 -15.61 -1.20 5.10
N GLY A 148 -16.40 -0.23 5.58
CA GLY A 148 -17.76 0.04 5.10
C GLY A 148 -18.89 -0.21 6.08
N SER A 149 -18.58 -0.43 7.37
CA SER A 149 -19.54 -0.52 8.46
C SER A 149 -19.92 0.88 8.97
N VAL A 150 -21.15 1.02 9.47
CA VAL A 150 -21.75 2.33 9.80
C VAL A 150 -21.12 2.98 11.05
N SER A 151 -20.36 2.21 11.84
CA SER A 151 -19.58 2.68 12.98
C SER A 151 -18.17 3.20 12.61
N ASP A 152 -17.81 3.20 11.34
CA ASP A 152 -16.42 3.35 10.91
C ASP A 152 -15.88 4.78 11.11
N GLY A 153 -15.01 4.87 12.10
CA GLY A 153 -13.85 5.74 12.03
C GLY A 153 -12.97 5.33 10.85
N TYR A 154 -12.79 6.19 9.84
CA TYR A 154 -11.56 6.10 9.02
C TYR A 154 -10.28 6.26 9.88
N SER A 155 -10.44 6.61 11.15
CA SER A 155 -9.46 6.43 12.21
C SER A 155 -9.50 5.00 12.79
N GLY A 156 -8.57 4.16 12.36
CA GLY A 156 -7.82 3.37 13.34
C GLY A 156 -8.47 2.13 13.96
N ASP A 157 -9.19 1.33 13.18
CA ASP A 157 -9.58 -0.01 13.62
C ASP A 157 -8.48 -1.04 13.30
N TYR A 158 -7.22 -0.67 13.53
CA TYR A 158 -6.11 -1.60 13.39
C TYR A 158 -5.96 -2.42 14.67
N ASP A 159 -5.87 -3.74 14.51
CA ASP A 159 -5.58 -4.65 15.61
C ASP A 159 -4.11 -5.07 15.57
N ALA A 160 -3.48 -5.16 16.74
CA ALA A 160 -2.21 -5.85 16.87
C ALA A 160 -2.39 -7.37 16.85
N CYS A 161 -3.63 -7.87 17.07
CA CYS A 161 -4.01 -9.28 17.11
C CYS A 161 -3.14 -10.13 18.07
N SER A 162 -2.64 -9.50 19.14
CA SER A 162 -1.61 -10.05 20.04
C SER A 162 -0.44 -10.72 19.30
N LEU A 163 -0.08 -10.21 18.11
CA LEU A 163 0.93 -10.79 17.25
C LEU A 163 2.30 -10.75 17.92
N THR A 164 2.98 -11.89 17.92
CA THR A 164 4.33 -12.02 18.45
C THR A 164 5.41 -12.22 17.39
N ASN A 165 5.02 -12.78 16.24
CA ASN A 165 5.95 -13.12 15.17
C ASN A 165 5.24 -13.12 13.82
N VAL A 166 5.97 -12.91 12.74
CA VAL A 166 5.47 -13.00 11.37
C VAL A 166 6.61 -13.26 10.41
N LYS A 167 6.39 -14.12 9.43
CA LYS A 167 7.37 -14.50 8.40
C LYS A 167 6.75 -14.58 7.03
N ALA A 168 7.43 -13.99 6.06
CA ALA A 168 7.14 -14.19 4.64
C ALA A 168 8.07 -15.21 4.03
N TYR A 169 7.51 -16.14 3.26
CA TYR A 169 8.27 -17.12 2.49
C TYR A 169 8.14 -16.75 1.02
N ILE A 170 9.23 -16.25 0.45
CA ILE A 170 9.28 -15.83 -0.96
C ILE A 170 10.30 -16.73 -1.65
N ASN A 171 9.85 -17.56 -2.59
CA ASN A 171 10.69 -18.54 -3.29
C ASN A 171 11.50 -19.43 -2.32
N SER A 172 10.84 -19.93 -1.27
CA SER A 172 11.44 -20.74 -0.19
C SER A 172 12.50 -20.02 0.66
N VAL A 173 12.60 -18.69 0.58
CA VAL A 173 13.46 -17.88 1.46
C VAL A 173 12.60 -17.17 2.50
N GLU A 174 13.02 -17.25 3.77
CA GLU A 174 12.33 -16.65 4.91
C GLU A 174 12.72 -15.18 5.11
N TYR A 175 11.73 -14.33 5.38
CA TYR A 175 11.90 -12.91 5.71
C TYR A 175 10.98 -12.50 6.89
N PRO A 176 11.53 -11.93 7.98
CA PRO A 176 12.94 -11.97 8.34
C PRO A 176 13.41 -13.39 8.67
N TYR A 177 14.73 -13.60 8.70
CA TYR A 177 15.32 -14.87 9.11
C TYR A 177 15.10 -15.17 10.60
N GLU A 178 15.29 -14.16 11.44
CA GLU A 178 15.10 -14.27 12.89
C GLU A 178 13.64 -14.01 13.28
N ASP A 179 13.18 -14.70 14.32
CA ASP A 179 11.87 -14.47 14.91
C ASP A 179 11.84 -13.14 15.67
N PHE A 180 10.76 -12.37 15.50
CA PHE A 180 10.61 -11.09 16.19
C PHE A 180 10.52 -11.25 17.72
N ASN A 181 9.73 -12.23 18.20
CA ASN A 181 9.45 -12.45 19.62
C ASN A 181 8.96 -11.19 20.37
N GLU A 182 8.18 -10.37 19.68
CA GLU A 182 7.63 -9.12 20.21
C GLU A 182 6.25 -9.37 20.85
N SER A 183 5.70 -8.36 21.51
CA SER A 183 4.35 -8.30 22.08
C SER A 183 3.92 -6.84 22.28
N PHE A 184 2.94 -6.40 21.49
CA PHE A 184 2.31 -5.09 21.65
C PHE A 184 1.69 -4.90 23.04
N ASP A 185 1.09 -5.95 23.60
CA ASP A 185 0.46 -5.95 24.93
C ASP A 185 1.47 -5.64 26.04
N LYS A 186 2.67 -6.19 25.94
CA LYS A 186 3.77 -5.96 26.90
C LYS A 186 4.59 -4.70 26.60
N ASN A 187 4.21 -3.91 25.61
CA ASN A 187 5.00 -2.77 25.07
C ASN A 187 6.39 -3.18 24.53
N LEU A 188 6.57 -4.45 24.18
CA LEU A 188 7.76 -4.97 23.53
C LEU A 188 7.44 -5.04 22.04
N PHE A 189 7.71 -3.98 21.27
CA PHE A 189 7.45 -3.99 19.82
C PHE A 189 8.54 -3.19 19.08
N THR A 190 9.75 -3.26 19.61
CA THR A 190 10.84 -2.38 19.18
C THR A 190 11.21 -2.67 17.73
N MET A 191 11.33 -3.94 17.36
CA MET A 191 11.69 -4.35 16.01
C MET A 191 10.57 -4.07 15.01
N PHE A 192 9.30 -4.26 15.38
CA PHE A 192 8.17 -3.86 14.53
C PHE A 192 8.19 -2.36 14.23
N TYR A 193 8.40 -1.53 15.25
CA TYR A 193 8.49 -0.07 15.08
C TYR A 193 9.75 0.33 14.30
N GLN A 194 10.89 -0.34 14.51
CA GLN A 194 12.12 -0.08 13.77
C GLN A 194 11.94 -0.39 12.28
N ASN A 195 11.35 -1.54 11.94
CA ASN A 195 11.03 -1.90 10.56
C ASN A 195 10.07 -0.90 9.91
N TYR A 196 9.09 -0.39 10.66
CA TYR A 196 8.22 0.68 10.17
C TYR A 196 9.00 1.95 9.83
N ILE A 197 9.90 2.39 10.71
CA ILE A 197 10.76 3.56 10.47
C ILE A 197 11.63 3.34 9.24
N ASP A 198 12.29 2.19 9.18
CA ASP A 198 13.27 1.89 8.15
C ASP A 198 12.63 1.56 6.80
N PHE A 199 11.34 1.23 6.75
CA PHE A 199 10.61 1.04 5.50
C PHE A 199 10.85 2.20 4.53
N GLN A 200 10.80 3.45 5.01
CA GLN A 200 11.04 4.61 4.13
C GLN A 200 12.45 4.64 3.55
N LYS A 201 13.47 4.21 4.31
CA LYS A 201 14.86 4.17 3.83
C LYS A 201 14.99 3.17 2.69
N HIS A 202 14.46 1.96 2.89
CA HIS A 202 14.52 0.88 1.91
C HIS A 202 13.65 1.15 0.68
N TYR A 203 12.42 1.64 0.91
CA TYR A 203 11.49 1.95 -0.16
C TYR A 203 12.00 3.13 -1.01
N TYR A 204 12.38 4.25 -0.40
CA TYR A 204 12.80 5.47 -1.12
C TYR A 204 14.29 5.57 -1.43
N GLU A 205 15.10 4.62 -0.98
CA GLU A 205 16.57 4.63 -1.13
C GLU A 205 17.18 5.92 -0.57
N ARG A 206 16.81 6.26 0.67
CA ARG A 206 17.27 7.46 1.38
C ARG A 206 17.97 7.08 2.69
N ASP A 207 18.97 7.86 3.07
CA ASP A 207 19.72 7.63 4.31
C ASP A 207 18.88 7.88 5.57
N ASN A 208 17.93 8.81 5.49
CA ASN A 208 17.11 9.24 6.61
C ASN A 208 15.64 8.83 6.42
N SER A 209 15.03 8.36 7.51
CA SER A 209 13.59 8.10 7.61
C SER A 209 12.86 9.27 8.25
N GLN A 210 11.63 9.51 7.83
CA GLN A 210 10.71 10.48 8.42
C GLN A 210 9.39 9.78 8.75
N PRO A 211 9.35 8.95 9.82
CA PRO A 211 8.15 8.21 10.18
C PRO A 211 6.99 9.15 10.47
N CYS A 212 5.80 8.79 10.00
CA CYS A 212 4.59 9.60 10.20
C CYS A 212 4.05 9.48 11.64
N LEU A 213 4.28 8.34 12.29
CA LEU A 213 3.79 8.03 13.63
C LEU A 213 4.96 7.94 14.61
N SER A 214 4.78 8.52 15.82
CA SER A 214 5.66 8.22 16.95
C SER A 214 5.43 6.80 17.43
N ARG A 215 6.29 6.29 18.31
CA ARG A 215 6.18 4.91 18.84
C ARG A 215 4.84 4.66 19.53
N GLU A 216 4.37 5.64 20.30
CA GLU A 216 3.10 5.57 21.03
C GLU A 216 1.92 5.58 20.05
N LYS A 217 1.94 6.52 19.08
CA LYS A 217 0.90 6.60 18.05
C LYS A 217 0.89 5.41 17.10
N TYR A 218 2.05 4.80 16.85
CA TYR A 218 2.16 3.59 16.04
C TYR A 218 1.40 2.43 16.69
N LYS A 219 1.56 2.23 17.99
CA LYS A 219 0.83 1.19 18.74
C LYS A 219 -0.70 1.41 18.69
N GLU A 220 -1.16 2.66 18.77
CA GLU A 220 -2.59 2.99 18.84
C GLU A 220 -3.27 3.06 17.47
N LEU A 221 -2.59 3.62 16.46
CA LEU A 221 -3.22 4.01 15.20
C LEU A 221 -2.79 3.13 14.02
N GLY A 222 -1.79 2.29 14.19
CA GLY A 222 -1.27 1.50 13.07
C GLY A 222 -0.20 0.51 13.49
N PRO A 223 -0.54 -0.55 14.25
CA PRO A 223 0.32 -1.71 14.50
C PRO A 223 0.55 -2.56 13.24
N PHE A 224 0.86 -1.94 12.10
CA PHE A 224 1.16 -2.62 10.86
C PHE A 224 2.63 -3.06 10.81
N ILE A 225 2.88 -4.27 10.34
CA ILE A 225 4.21 -4.86 10.27
C ILE A 225 4.80 -4.61 8.89
N CYS A 226 5.97 -3.99 8.85
CA CYS A 226 6.78 -3.88 7.66
C CYS A 226 7.82 -4.99 7.63
N ILE A 227 7.92 -5.71 6.51
CA ILE A 227 8.98 -6.69 6.24
C ILE A 227 9.74 -6.23 5.01
N ASP A 228 11.05 -6.09 5.14
CA ASP A 228 11.94 -5.89 4.00
C ASP A 228 12.32 -7.25 3.39
N CYS A 229 11.94 -7.45 2.13
CA CYS A 229 12.22 -8.65 1.36
C CYS A 229 13.44 -8.48 0.44
N TYR A 230 14.02 -7.28 0.40
CA TYR A 230 15.18 -6.98 -0.42
C TYR A 230 16.49 -7.43 0.22
N CYS A 231 16.52 -7.56 1.55
CA CYS A 231 17.68 -8.00 2.32
C CYS A 231 17.98 -9.49 2.05
N VAL A 232 18.56 -9.76 0.88
CA VAL A 232 19.32 -10.98 0.63
C VAL A 232 20.50 -10.90 1.57
N ILE A 233 20.60 -11.89 2.47
CA ILE A 233 21.81 -12.22 3.23
C ILE A 233 23.00 -11.91 2.32
N MET A 234 23.85 -10.95 2.69
CA MET A 234 25.16 -10.82 2.07
C MET A 234 25.91 -12.12 2.36
N ASN A 235 25.68 -13.14 1.53
CA ASN A 235 26.57 -14.27 1.43
C ASN A 235 27.87 -13.68 0.91
N MET A 236 28.81 -13.43 1.82
CA MET A 236 30.22 -13.25 1.51
C MET A 236 30.79 -14.61 1.04
N GLY A 237 30.22 -15.16 -0.04
CA GLY A 237 30.56 -16.45 -0.62
C GLY A 237 30.28 -16.38 -2.11
N GLY A 238 31.33 -16.51 -2.92
CA GLY A 238 31.34 -16.17 -4.33
C GLY A 238 30.36 -16.93 -5.23
N ALA A 239 30.08 -16.29 -6.36
CA ALA A 239 29.51 -16.77 -7.62
C ALA A 239 29.20 -18.28 -7.74
N LYS A 240 27.95 -18.62 -8.10
CA LYS A 240 27.53 -19.04 -9.46
C LYS A 240 26.10 -19.61 -9.49
N ASP A 241 25.44 -19.29 -10.61
CA ASP A 241 24.40 -20.01 -11.35
C ASP A 241 22.96 -20.21 -10.82
N HIS A 242 22.01 -19.81 -11.67
CA HIS A 242 20.60 -20.21 -11.72
C HIS A 242 20.45 -21.73 -11.99
N PRO A 243 19.34 -22.38 -11.58
CA PRO A 243 18.13 -22.41 -12.41
C PRO A 243 16.78 -22.30 -11.68
N THR A 244 15.85 -21.67 -12.39
CA THR A 244 14.36 -21.74 -12.35
C THR A 244 13.71 -22.83 -11.49
N LYS A 245 12.84 -22.45 -10.53
CA LYS A 245 11.68 -23.25 -10.07
C LYS A 245 10.53 -22.36 -9.56
N SER A 246 9.31 -22.80 -9.92
CA SER A 246 7.96 -22.59 -9.37
C SER A 246 7.70 -21.46 -8.36
N TYR A 247 6.69 -20.64 -8.65
CA TYR A 247 6.25 -19.50 -7.86
C TYR A 247 5.06 -19.87 -6.99
N ASP A 248 5.29 -19.97 -5.69
CA ASP A 248 4.27 -19.85 -4.64
C ASP A 248 4.89 -19.01 -3.52
N SER A 249 4.17 -18.01 -3.05
CA SER A 249 4.54 -17.20 -1.89
C SER A 249 3.58 -17.49 -0.76
N ASP A 250 4.11 -18.07 0.32
CA ASP A 250 3.36 -18.39 1.52
C ASP A 250 3.73 -17.38 2.61
N LEU A 251 2.74 -16.67 3.14
CA LEU A 251 2.92 -15.84 4.32
C LEU A 251 2.53 -16.68 5.53
N HIS A 252 3.45 -16.86 6.47
CA HIS A 252 3.16 -17.50 7.76
C HIS A 252 3.07 -16.40 8.83
N ILE A 253 1.90 -16.28 9.43
CA ILE A 253 1.59 -15.38 10.55
C ILE A 253 1.50 -16.23 11.82
#